data_AF-A0A3A9JI44-F1
#
_entry.id   AF-A0A3A9JI44-F1
#
_cell.length_a   1.000
_cell.length_b   1.000
_cell.length_c   1.000
_cell.angle_alpha   90.00
_cell.angle_beta   90.00
_cell.angle_gamma   90.00
#
_symmetry.space_group_name_H-M   'P 1'
#
loop_
_entity.id
_entity.type
_entity.pdbx_description
1 polymer ?
#
loop_
_entity_poly.entity_id
_entity_poly.type
_entity_poly.pdbx_seq_one_letter_code
_entity_poly.pdbx_strand_id
1 'polypeptide(L)'
;MIALPVGFVALHALPVPAQAAPPAAETDAELLALCRRYMTAERRYTFLCDQEEIAQEAGQKEREARIGDLIRRAVEYQQDLLAQIVDTPARTVGGVRAKAKVCMSRVQTWATGSVMESDQPMWSLCRDLLGYDPGESAA
;
A
#
# COMPACT_ATOMS: atom_id res chain seq x y z
N MET A 1 -28.42 -58.77 -55.46
CA MET A 1 -27.10 -58.11 -55.34
C MET A 1 -27.32 -56.62 -55.54
N ILE A 2 -27.39 -55.85 -54.45
CA ILE A 2 -27.58 -54.39 -54.49
C ILE A 2 -26.55 -53.80 -53.52
N ALA A 3 -25.63 -52.99 -54.04
CA ALA A 3 -24.62 -52.29 -53.27
C ALA A 3 -25.08 -50.84 -53.03
N LEU A 4 -25.14 -50.42 -51.77
CA LEU A 4 -25.42 -49.04 -51.36
C LEU A 4 -24.10 -48.32 -51.06
N PRO A 5 -23.91 -47.06 -51.51
CA PRO A 5 -22.73 -46.29 -51.16
C PRO A 5 -22.89 -45.67 -49.76
N VAL A 6 -21.88 -45.88 -48.92
CA VAL A 6 -21.73 -45.23 -47.62
C VAL A 6 -21.27 -43.78 -47.87
N GLY A 7 -22.19 -42.84 -47.72
CA GLY A 7 -21.88 -41.41 -47.78
C GLY A 7 -21.14 -40.96 -46.52
N PHE A 8 -19.89 -40.54 -46.69
CA PHE A 8 -19.10 -39.90 -45.64
C PHE A 8 -19.53 -38.43 -45.53
N VAL A 9 -20.19 -38.07 -44.42
CA VAL A 9 -20.51 -36.67 -44.12
C VAL A 9 -19.28 -36.06 -43.45
N ALA A 10 -18.62 -35.13 -44.14
CA ALA A 10 -17.56 -34.32 -43.56
C ALA A 10 -18.17 -33.37 -42.52
N LEU A 11 -17.92 -33.62 -41.22
CA LEU A 11 -18.19 -32.63 -40.18
C LEU A 11 -17.26 -31.44 -40.41
N HIS A 12 -17.82 -30.31 -40.85
CA HIS A 12 -17.13 -29.02 -40.77
C HIS A 12 -16.94 -28.66 -39.30
N ALA A 13 -15.70 -28.78 -38.80
CA ALA A 13 -15.32 -28.26 -37.51
C ALA A 13 -15.51 -26.74 -37.51
N LEU A 14 -16.49 -26.26 -36.75
CA LEU A 14 -16.70 -24.82 -36.56
C LEU A 14 -15.49 -24.25 -35.81
N PRO A 15 -14.96 -23.08 -36.23
CA PRO A 15 -13.86 -22.44 -35.51
C PRO A 15 -14.34 -22.04 -34.12
N VAL A 16 -13.70 -22.61 -33.09
CA VAL A 16 -13.89 -22.17 -31.69
C VAL A 16 -13.32 -20.76 -31.59
N PRO A 17 -14.10 -19.75 -31.18
CA PRO A 17 -13.57 -18.41 -30.98
C PRO A 17 -12.43 -18.50 -29.96
N ALA A 18 -11.28 -17.92 -30.30
CA ALA A 18 -10.14 -17.86 -29.40
C ALA A 18 -10.58 -17.18 -28.11
N GLN A 19 -10.64 -17.96 -27.02
CA GLN A 19 -10.92 -17.46 -25.69
C GLN A 19 -9.81 -16.47 -25.35
N ALA A 20 -10.15 -15.18 -25.25
CA ALA A 20 -9.22 -14.16 -24.83
C ALA A 20 -8.58 -14.59 -23.51
N ALA A 21 -7.25 -14.52 -23.43
CA ALA A 21 -6.53 -14.82 -22.20
C ALA A 21 -7.10 -13.91 -21.09
N PRO A 22 -7.33 -14.45 -19.88
CA PRO A 22 -7.81 -13.64 -18.77
C PRO A 22 -6.85 -12.46 -18.56
N PRO A 23 -7.36 -11.27 -18.23
CA PRO A 23 -6.51 -10.12 -17.93
C PRO A 23 -5.52 -10.51 -16.83
N ALA A 24 -4.27 -10.05 -16.98
CA ALA A 24 -3.25 -10.29 -15.96
C ALA A 24 -3.78 -9.79 -14.61
N ALA A 25 -3.70 -10.64 -13.58
CA ALA A 25 -4.12 -10.27 -12.24
C ALA A 25 -3.37 -9.00 -11.81
N GLU A 26 -4.11 -7.96 -11.46
CA GLU A 26 -3.50 -6.74 -10.94
C GLU A 26 -2.77 -7.04 -9.62
N THR A 27 -1.53 -6.58 -9.48
CA THR A 27 -0.69 -6.87 -8.31
C THR A 27 -0.32 -5.60 -7.56
N ASP A 28 -0.44 -5.61 -6.23
CA ASP A 28 -0.03 -4.51 -5.35
C ASP A 28 1.44 -4.63 -4.88
N ALA A 29 2.32 -5.23 -5.68
CA ALA A 29 3.68 -5.57 -5.23
C ALA A 29 4.49 -4.35 -4.74
N GLU A 30 4.37 -3.22 -5.46
CA GLU A 30 5.00 -1.95 -5.11
C GLU A 30 4.43 -1.38 -3.80
N LEU A 31 3.10 -1.27 -3.71
CA LEU A 31 2.41 -0.80 -2.51
C LEU A 31 2.81 -1.63 -1.28
N LEU A 32 2.82 -2.96 -1.41
CA LEU A 32 3.23 -3.86 -0.32
C LEU A 32 4.70 -3.68 0.07
N ALA A 33 5.59 -3.35 -0.86
CA ALA A 33 6.98 -3.00 -0.55
C ALA A 33 7.08 -1.67 0.21
N LEU A 34 6.34 -0.64 -0.24
CA LEU A 34 6.29 0.66 0.42
C LEU A 34 5.75 0.56 1.85
N CYS A 35 4.61 -0.12 2.05
CA CYS A 35 4.04 -0.33 3.38
C CYS A 35 5.02 -1.07 4.31
N ARG A 36 5.76 -2.07 3.81
CA ARG A 36 6.78 -2.78 4.62
C ARG A 36 7.95 -1.89 5.02
N ARG A 37 8.42 -1.04 4.12
CA ARG A 37 9.46 -0.04 4.42
C ARG A 37 8.96 0.95 5.47
N TYR A 38 7.73 1.44 5.34
CA TYR A 38 7.12 2.35 6.31
C TYR A 38 7.05 1.72 7.69
N MET A 39 6.50 0.51 7.83
CA MET A 39 6.39 -0.17 9.14
C MET A 39 7.75 -0.47 9.78
N THR A 40 8.81 -0.61 8.96
CA THR A 40 10.17 -0.77 9.46
C THR A 40 10.75 0.55 9.96
N ALA A 41 10.49 1.65 9.24
CA ALA A 41 10.83 3.00 9.69
C ALA A 41 10.09 3.37 10.99
N GLU A 42 8.80 3.03 11.10
CA GLU A 42 7.98 3.25 12.32
C GLU A 42 8.60 2.59 13.55
N ARG A 43 8.95 1.30 13.47
CA ARG A 43 9.63 0.62 14.58
C ARG A 43 10.95 1.28 14.96
N ARG A 44 11.69 1.80 13.98
CA ARG A 44 12.95 2.51 14.24
C ARG A 44 12.71 3.85 14.90
N TYR A 45 11.69 4.59 14.47
CA TYR A 45 11.26 5.84 15.08
C TYR A 45 10.86 5.63 16.54
N THR A 46 9.98 4.66 16.84
CA THR A 46 9.58 4.34 18.23
C THR A 46 10.78 4.03 19.10
N PHE A 47 11.70 3.19 18.62
CA PHE A 47 12.93 2.89 19.34
C PHE A 47 13.78 4.14 19.62
N LEU A 48 13.87 5.08 18.67
CA LEU A 48 14.62 6.31 18.88
C LEU A 48 13.95 7.22 19.92
N CYS A 49 12.62 7.32 19.93
CA CYS A 49 11.89 8.04 20.97
C CYS A 49 12.17 7.46 22.36
N ASP A 50 12.12 6.13 22.52
CA ASP A 50 12.46 5.49 23.80
C ASP A 50 13.91 5.82 24.23
N GLN A 51 14.84 5.86 23.28
CA GLN A 51 16.24 6.21 23.57
C GLN A 51 16.43 7.69 23.91
N GLU A 52 15.63 8.59 23.33
CA GLU A 52 15.63 10.01 23.64
C GLU A 52 15.15 10.25 25.07
N GLU A 53 14.04 9.62 25.46
CA GLU A 53 13.50 9.67 26.82
C GLU A 53 14.55 9.20 27.85
N ILE A 54 15.18 8.04 27.60
CA ILE A 54 16.27 7.54 28.47
C ILE A 54 17.43 8.53 28.56
N ALA A 55 17.82 9.16 27.45
CA ALA A 55 18.91 10.14 27.45
C ALA A 55 18.53 11.42 28.21
N GLN A 56 17.28 11.87 28.07
CA GLN A 56 16.73 13.02 28.77
C GLN A 56 16.67 12.78 30.28
N GLU A 57 16.12 11.64 30.72
CA GLU A 57 16.07 11.25 32.14
C GLU A 57 17.46 11.14 32.77
N ALA A 58 18.43 10.64 32.01
CA ALA A 58 19.83 10.54 32.43
C ALA A 58 20.62 11.86 32.38
N GLY A 59 20.01 12.98 31.93
CA GLY A 59 20.67 14.27 31.77
C GLY A 59 21.75 14.31 30.68
N GLN A 60 21.74 13.39 29.73
CA GLN A 60 22.76 13.21 28.69
C GLN A 60 22.51 14.10 27.47
N LYS A 61 22.66 15.42 27.60
CA LYS A 61 22.29 16.41 26.56
C LYS A 61 22.89 16.18 25.18
N GLU A 62 24.17 15.77 25.09
CA GLU A 62 24.79 15.47 23.79
C GLU A 62 24.22 14.21 23.12
N ARG A 63 23.79 13.22 23.91
CA ARG A 63 23.15 12.01 23.39
C ARG A 63 21.73 12.31 22.95
N GLU A 64 20.97 13.02 23.77
CA GLU A 64 19.63 13.53 23.46
C GLU A 64 19.63 14.28 22.12
N ALA A 65 20.53 15.27 21.94
CA ALA A 65 20.63 16.04 20.70
C ALA A 65 20.93 15.16 19.46
N ARG A 66 21.84 14.18 19.59
CA ARG A 66 22.15 13.24 18.50
C ARG A 66 20.97 12.33 18.16
N ILE A 67 20.18 11.92 19.14
CA ILE A 67 18.99 11.09 18.92
C ILE A 67 17.89 11.94 18.27
N GLY A 68 17.66 13.17 18.72
CA GLY A 68 16.72 14.10 18.11
C GLY A 68 17.01 14.33 16.61
N ASP A 69 18.28 14.44 16.22
CA ASP A 69 18.68 14.50 14.81
C ASP A 69 18.29 13.25 14.01
N LEU A 70 18.41 12.06 14.61
CA LEU A 70 18.01 10.80 13.99
C LEU A 70 16.49 10.67 13.89
N ILE A 71 15.76 11.11 14.92
CA ILE A 71 14.29 11.16 14.94
C ILE A 71 13.78 12.03 13.80
N ARG A 72 14.32 13.24 13.65
CA ARG A 72 13.94 14.16 12.56
C ARG A 72 14.10 13.51 11.19
N ARG A 73 15.26 12.89 10.92
CA ARG A 73 15.50 12.17 9.64
C ARG A 73 14.57 10.98 9.44
N ALA A 74 14.23 10.27 10.53
CA ALA A 74 13.27 9.17 10.46
C ALA A 74 11.88 9.67 10.09
N VAL A 75 11.43 10.80 10.67
CA VAL A 75 10.15 11.44 10.33
C VAL A 75 10.11 11.88 8.88
N GLU A 76 11.16 12.55 8.38
CA GLU A 76 11.27 12.95 6.96
C GLU A 76 11.13 11.72 6.04
N TYR A 77 11.88 10.66 6.32
CA TYR A 77 11.81 9.42 5.52
C TYR A 77 10.43 8.74 5.59
N GLN A 78 9.75 8.79 6.74
CA GLN A 78 8.40 8.27 6.87
C GLN A 78 7.39 9.10 6.06
N GLN A 79 7.53 10.42 6.02
CA GLN A 79 6.69 11.30 5.22
C GLN A 79 6.85 11.03 3.73
N ASP A 80 8.08 10.83 3.24
CA ASP A 80 8.35 10.46 1.84
C ASP A 80 7.68 9.13 1.46
N LEU A 81 7.73 8.14 2.35
CA LEU A 81 7.08 6.85 2.15
C LEU A 81 5.55 6.99 2.18
N LEU A 82 5.00 7.85 3.06
CA LEU A 82 3.56 8.08 3.13
C LEU A 82 3.02 8.73 1.86
N ALA A 83 3.72 9.72 1.31
CA ALA A 83 3.34 10.32 0.03
C ALA A 83 3.23 9.25 -1.07
N GLN A 84 4.25 8.40 -1.18
CA GLN A 84 4.24 7.29 -2.15
C GLN A 84 3.11 6.28 -1.89
N ILE A 85 2.85 5.92 -0.62
CA ILE A 85 1.75 5.01 -0.26
C ILE A 85 0.40 5.63 -0.61
N VAL A 86 0.20 6.92 -0.34
CA VAL A 86 -1.04 7.65 -0.65
C VAL A 86 -1.30 7.65 -2.15
N ASP A 87 -0.26 7.87 -2.96
CA ASP A 87 -0.36 7.97 -4.42
C ASP A 87 -0.42 6.62 -5.12
N THR A 88 -0.03 5.52 -4.45
CA THR A 88 -0.09 4.16 -5.03
C THR A 88 -1.43 3.50 -4.72
N PRO A 89 -2.32 3.26 -5.69
CA PRO A 89 -3.64 2.66 -5.43
C PRO A 89 -3.52 1.22 -4.94
N ALA A 90 -4.40 0.82 -4.02
CA ALA A 90 -4.57 -0.59 -3.66
C ALA A 90 -5.61 -1.25 -4.57
N ARG A 91 -5.20 -2.24 -5.36
CA ARG A 91 -6.09 -2.97 -6.29
C ARG A 91 -6.53 -4.33 -5.74
N THR A 92 -5.93 -4.77 -4.64
CA THR A 92 -6.25 -6.04 -3.98
C THR A 92 -6.64 -5.83 -2.52
N VAL A 93 -7.37 -6.80 -1.95
CA VAL A 93 -7.65 -6.85 -0.50
C VAL A 93 -6.35 -6.83 0.32
N GLY A 94 -5.26 -7.39 -0.21
CA GLY A 94 -3.94 -7.36 0.41
C GLY A 94 -3.37 -5.95 0.53
N GLY A 95 -3.44 -5.16 -0.55
CA GLY A 95 -3.01 -3.77 -0.56
C GLY A 95 -3.84 -2.89 0.37
N VAL A 96 -5.17 -3.05 0.36
CA VAL A 96 -6.08 -2.31 1.25
C VAL A 96 -5.73 -2.57 2.72
N ARG A 97 -5.52 -3.84 3.09
CA ARG A 97 -5.10 -4.21 4.45
C ARG A 97 -3.73 -3.63 4.81
N ALA A 98 -2.80 -3.55 3.87
CA ALA A 98 -1.49 -2.96 4.11
C ALA A 98 -1.57 -1.46 4.37
N LYS A 99 -2.35 -0.70 3.57
CA LYS A 99 -2.63 0.72 3.82
C LYS A 99 -3.32 0.94 5.15
N ALA A 100 -4.34 0.14 5.48
CA ALA A 100 -5.03 0.25 6.76
C ALA A 100 -4.08 0.11 7.96
N LYS A 101 -3.13 -0.83 7.90
CA LYS A 101 -2.09 -0.98 8.95
C LYS A 101 -1.22 0.26 9.09
N VAL A 102 -0.82 0.88 7.99
CA VAL A 102 -0.05 2.14 8.00
C VAL A 102 -0.87 3.24 8.66
N CYS A 103 -2.14 3.42 8.27
CA CYS A 103 -3.03 4.40 8.88
C CYS A 103 -3.19 4.18 10.39
N MET A 104 -3.40 2.95 10.83
CA MET A 104 -3.57 2.62 12.26
C MET A 104 -2.29 2.79 13.08
N SER A 105 -1.11 2.65 12.46
CA SER A 105 0.16 2.89 13.17
C SER A 105 0.43 4.36 13.45
N ARG A 106 -0.26 5.26 12.75
CA ARG A 106 -0.16 6.71 12.98
C ARG A 106 -1.06 7.14 14.12
N VAL A 107 -0.57 6.93 15.34
CA VAL A 107 -1.03 7.68 16.52
C VAL A 107 0.08 8.68 16.85
N GLN A 108 0.18 9.75 16.06
CA GLN A 108 1.15 10.81 16.32
C GLN A 108 0.43 11.99 16.97
N THR A 109 0.73 12.21 18.25
CA THR A 109 0.35 13.41 18.99
C THR A 109 1.52 14.39 18.95
N TRP A 110 1.23 15.67 18.67
CA TRP A 110 2.13 16.77 18.93
C TRP A 110 2.57 16.79 20.41
N ALA A 111 3.69 17.44 20.72
CA ALA A 111 4.15 17.65 22.10
C ALA A 111 3.11 18.38 22.98
N THR A 112 2.15 19.07 22.37
CA THR A 112 0.99 19.72 22.99
C THR A 112 -0.15 18.76 23.35
N GLY A 113 -0.04 17.46 23.02
CA GLY A 113 -1.10 16.47 23.19
C GLY A 113 -2.19 16.50 22.11
N SER A 114 -2.14 17.42 21.16
CA SER A 114 -3.05 17.43 20.00
C SER A 114 -2.66 16.40 18.96
N VAL A 115 -3.62 15.83 18.25
CA VAL A 115 -3.35 14.86 17.17
C VAL A 115 -2.74 15.59 15.96
N MET A 116 -1.73 14.98 15.32
CA MET A 116 -1.22 15.45 14.04
C MET A 116 -2.28 15.26 12.95
N GLU A 117 -2.92 16.35 12.52
CA GLU A 117 -3.89 16.37 11.43
C GLU A 117 -3.20 15.98 10.11
N SER A 118 -3.43 14.75 9.67
CA SER A 118 -3.03 14.29 8.35
C SER A 118 -3.96 13.18 7.93
N ASP A 119 -5.19 13.56 7.58
CA ASP A 119 -6.22 12.62 7.14
C ASP A 119 -5.94 12.02 5.76
N GLN A 120 -4.91 12.50 5.04
CA GLN A 120 -4.60 12.10 3.67
C GLN A 120 -4.47 10.57 3.47
N PRO A 121 -3.76 9.81 4.33
CA PRO A 121 -3.72 8.34 4.21
C PRO A 121 -5.08 7.68 4.43
N MET A 122 -5.91 8.23 5.32
CA MET A 122 -7.27 7.74 5.55
C MET A 122 -8.16 7.99 4.34
N TRP A 123 -8.10 9.19 3.75
CA TRP A 123 -8.84 9.52 2.52
C TRP A 123 -8.39 8.67 1.33
N SER A 124 -7.09 8.41 1.17
CA SER A 124 -6.55 7.50 0.15
C SER A 124 -7.07 6.07 0.34
N LEU A 125 -7.08 5.57 1.58
CA LEU A 125 -7.67 4.26 1.89
C LEU A 125 -9.18 4.20 1.58
N CYS A 126 -9.94 5.25 1.92
CA CYS A 126 -11.36 5.33 1.60
C CYS A 126 -11.59 5.35 0.08
N ARG A 127 -10.74 6.04 -0.69
CA ARG A 127 -10.79 6.06 -2.15
C ARG A 127 -10.62 4.66 -2.74
N ASP A 128 -9.58 3.94 -2.30
CA ASP A 128 -9.30 2.58 -2.75
C ASP A 128 -10.45 1.62 -2.40
N LEU A 129 -11.05 1.77 -1.22
CA LEU A 129 -12.19 0.96 -0.78
C LEU A 129 -13.45 1.19 -1.61
N LEU A 130 -13.69 2.42 -2.05
CA LEU A 130 -14.85 2.79 -2.86
C LEU A 130 -14.64 2.48 -4.35
N GLY A 131 -13.43 2.10 -4.76
CA GLY A 131 -13.06 2.02 -6.18
C GLY A 131 -13.20 3.37 -6.90
N TYR A 132 -13.12 4.48 -6.17
CA TYR A 132 -13.35 5.80 -6.72
C TYR A 132 -12.12 6.27 -7.50
N ASP A 133 -12.23 6.30 -8.83
CA ASP A 133 -11.29 7.01 -9.67
C ASP A 133 -11.79 8.44 -9.93
N PRO A 134 -11.12 9.49 -9.40
CA PRO A 134 -11.50 10.87 -9.69
C PRO A 134 -11.49 11.22 -11.19
N GLY A 135 -10.85 10.41 -12.04
CA GLY A 135 -10.87 10.54 -13.49
C GLY A 135 -12.13 10.00 -14.19
N GLU A 136 -12.92 9.13 -13.56
CA GLU A 136 -14.11 8.51 -14.18
C GLU A 136 -15.37 9.38 -14.09
N SER A 137 -15.45 10.33 -13.15
CA SER A 137 -16.62 11.21 -12.99
C SER A 137 -16.80 12.28 -14.08
N ALA A 138 -15.96 12.29 -15.12
CA ALA A 138 -15.97 13.28 -16.20
C ALA A 138 -16.46 12.74 -17.57
N ALA A 139 -16.97 11.51 -17.63
CA ALA A 139 -17.56 10.90 -18.83
C ALA A 139 -19.09 10.78 -18.72
#